data_AF-A0A9X3J305-F1
#
_entry.id   AF-A0A9X3J305-F1
#
_cell.length_a   1.000
_cell.length_b   1.000
_cell.length_c   1.000
_cell.angle_alpha   90.00
_cell.angle_beta   90.00
_cell.angle_gamma   90.00
#
_symmetry.space_group_name_H-M   'P 1'
#
loop_
_entity.id
_entity.type
_entity.pdbx_description
1 polymer ?
#
loop_
_entity_poly.entity_id
_entity_poly.type
_entity_poly.pdbx_seq_one_letter_code
_entity_poly.pdbx_strand_id
1 'polypeptide(L)'
;MKRLIFLLWSISLLFAGCDMSDSLSPENDENLKSAEMKMVPIKGELQSHVTENLNGIPVYGTLSGNLSHLGKLITDKSTWYTISVEMDEQTWTISWEMFGSVCAANGDFLKYTLSGSFSIPENQIFGQATFNGGTGRFCQAQGTIEFTGYADDPTNITTMHMQMEGMITNVGSSRNGENTMVKQNESIAQSFIEAWDTHDADLLSSLFADEFIYTEVTTGRSYTEKDALAAYVNATISGIPDTRFEVVSIVANEQFAAVEWIWKGTNTIGWPYLGIPATDKYFELPGSSVMEIENGKIIWDKDYWDWNTFMQLIGVGL
;
A
#
# COMPACT_ATOMS: atom_id res chain seq x y z
N MET A 1 53.41 -60.22 -30.92
CA MET A 1 54.18 -59.58 -32.01
C MET A 1 53.96 -58.07 -31.95
N LYS A 2 55.05 -57.31 -31.76
CA LYS A 2 55.34 -55.86 -31.98
C LYS A 2 54.13 -54.90 -32.21
N ARG A 3 53.76 -53.99 -31.28
CA ARG A 3 54.26 -52.61 -30.99
C ARG A 3 53.97 -51.52 -32.05
N LEU A 4 53.12 -50.52 -31.72
CA LEU A 4 53.23 -49.03 -31.86
C LEU A 4 51.80 -48.38 -31.84
N ILE A 5 51.30 -47.76 -30.75
CA ILE A 5 51.22 -46.32 -30.32
C ILE A 5 50.84 -45.23 -31.37
N PHE A 6 49.92 -44.33 -30.92
CA PHE A 6 49.56 -42.95 -31.33
C PHE A 6 48.56 -42.80 -32.51
N LEU A 7 47.69 -41.79 -32.61
CA LEU A 7 46.94 -40.84 -31.74
C LEU A 7 46.18 -39.94 -32.75
N LEU A 8 45.08 -39.32 -32.31
CA LEU A 8 44.56 -38.01 -32.75
C LEU A 8 43.84 -37.85 -34.11
N TRP A 9 42.61 -37.33 -33.97
CA TRP A 9 42.09 -36.07 -34.53
C TRP A 9 41.04 -36.10 -35.65
N SER A 10 39.85 -35.61 -35.25
CA SER A 10 38.98 -34.63 -35.91
C SER A 10 38.58 -34.86 -37.37
N ILE A 11 37.26 -34.95 -37.59
CA ILE A 11 36.50 -34.08 -38.51
C ILE A 11 35.01 -34.23 -38.18
N SER A 12 34.41 -33.12 -37.81
CA SER A 12 32.97 -32.88 -37.87
C SER A 12 32.60 -32.50 -39.31
N LEU A 13 31.55 -33.10 -39.88
CA LEU A 13 30.67 -32.46 -40.88
C LEU A 13 29.38 -33.28 -41.08
N LEU A 14 28.27 -32.61 -40.76
CA LEU A 14 26.95 -32.59 -41.43
C LEU A 14 25.94 -33.74 -41.23
N PHE A 15 24.98 -33.45 -40.35
CA PHE A 15 23.52 -33.47 -40.53
C PHE A 15 22.89 -34.46 -41.52
N ALA A 16 22.06 -35.36 -40.99
CA ALA A 16 20.63 -35.44 -41.32
C ALA A 16 19.91 -36.35 -40.31
N GLY A 17 18.75 -35.91 -39.81
CA GLY A 17 17.71 -36.80 -39.28
C GLY A 17 17.30 -36.55 -37.83
N CYS A 18 16.26 -35.71 -37.68
CA CYS A 18 15.42 -35.53 -36.50
C CYS A 18 15.09 -36.84 -35.75
N ASP A 19 15.06 -36.76 -34.42
CA ASP A 19 13.87 -37.09 -33.66
C ASP A 19 13.79 -36.19 -32.42
N MET A 20 12.72 -35.39 -32.34
CA MET A 20 12.39 -34.48 -31.25
C MET A 20 11.33 -35.16 -30.39
N SER A 21 11.74 -35.70 -29.23
CA SER A 21 10.88 -35.85 -28.07
C SER A 21 11.73 -36.21 -26.86
N ASP A 22 12.17 -35.19 -26.12
CA ASP A 22 12.50 -35.38 -24.70
C ASP A 22 12.01 -34.14 -23.94
N SER A 23 11.06 -34.41 -23.05
CA SER A 23 10.51 -33.46 -22.09
C SER A 23 11.57 -33.11 -21.05
N LEU A 24 12.06 -31.88 -21.08
CA LEU A 24 12.82 -31.30 -19.97
C LEU A 24 11.83 -30.65 -19.00
N SER A 25 11.34 -31.41 -18.02
CA SER A 25 10.82 -30.84 -16.78
C SER A 25 11.99 -30.72 -15.79
N PRO A 26 12.34 -29.53 -15.29
CA PRO A 26 13.31 -29.42 -14.21
C PRO A 26 12.67 -29.96 -12.93
N GLU A 27 13.37 -30.86 -12.24
CA GLU A 27 13.02 -31.28 -10.88
C GLU A 27 13.01 -30.04 -9.96
N ASN A 28 11.84 -29.76 -9.37
CA ASN A 28 11.72 -28.79 -8.29
C ASN A 28 12.41 -29.37 -7.05
N ASP A 29 13.60 -28.88 -6.74
CA ASP A 29 14.26 -29.07 -5.45
C ASP A 29 13.53 -28.18 -4.40
N GLU A 30 12.34 -28.60 -3.99
CA GLU A 30 11.60 -28.02 -2.87
C GLU A 30 12.28 -28.43 -1.55
N ASN A 31 13.37 -27.75 -1.22
CA ASN A 31 13.84 -27.63 0.15
C ASN A 31 14.52 -26.27 0.37
N LEU A 32 13.76 -25.20 0.13
CA LEU A 32 14.10 -23.88 0.64
C LEU A 32 13.99 -23.92 2.17
N LYS A 33 15.15 -24.08 2.84
CA LYS A 33 15.24 -23.91 4.30
C LYS A 33 14.80 -22.49 4.65
N SER A 34 13.56 -22.33 5.13
CA SER A 34 13.16 -21.11 5.80
C SER A 34 14.12 -20.88 6.97
N ALA A 35 14.69 -19.68 7.05
CA ALA A 35 15.50 -19.32 8.19
C ALA A 35 14.61 -19.42 9.44
N GLU A 36 15.07 -20.14 10.46
CA GLU A 36 14.36 -20.24 11.74
C GLU A 36 14.05 -18.83 12.26
N MET A 37 12.78 -18.58 12.60
CA MET A 37 12.32 -17.29 13.09
C MET A 37 12.90 -17.04 14.49
N LYS A 38 13.70 -15.98 14.64
CA LYS A 38 14.40 -15.59 15.87
C LYS A 38 14.18 -14.12 16.14
N MET A 39 13.88 -13.77 17.38
CA MET A 39 13.79 -12.37 17.80
C MET A 39 15.20 -11.77 17.89
N VAL A 40 15.40 -10.61 17.27
CA VAL A 40 16.62 -9.82 17.29
C VAL A 40 16.34 -8.40 17.81
N PRO A 41 17.31 -7.76 18.49
CA PRO A 41 17.11 -6.39 18.98
C PRO A 41 16.90 -5.40 17.84
N ILE A 42 15.96 -4.47 18.01
CA ILE A 42 15.75 -3.30 17.16
C ILE A 42 15.80 -2.05 18.03
N LYS A 43 16.43 -0.98 17.54
CA LYS A 43 16.51 0.31 18.23
C LYS A 43 16.65 1.45 17.24
N GLY A 44 16.32 2.66 17.66
CA GLY A 44 16.45 3.82 16.80
C GLY A 44 16.11 5.13 17.46
N GLU A 45 16.23 6.19 16.66
CA GLU A 45 15.82 7.55 17.01
C GLU A 45 14.97 8.09 15.88
N LEU A 46 13.74 8.49 16.20
CA LEU A 46 12.79 9.04 15.24
C LEU A 46 12.34 10.44 15.63
N GLN A 47 11.96 11.23 14.62
CA GLN A 47 11.25 12.49 14.76
C GLN A 47 9.92 12.39 14.05
N SER A 48 8.83 12.65 14.78
CA SER A 48 7.49 12.74 14.24
C SER A 48 7.14 14.18 13.95
N HIS A 49 6.56 14.43 12.78
CA HIS A 49 6.05 15.74 12.38
C HIS A 49 4.58 15.62 12.03
N VAL A 50 3.74 16.47 12.64
CA VAL A 50 2.32 16.57 12.31
C VAL A 50 2.16 17.31 10.99
N THR A 51 1.43 16.72 10.04
CA THR A 51 1.16 17.36 8.74
C THR A 51 -0.31 17.73 8.58
N GLU A 52 -1.23 17.06 9.26
CA GLU A 52 -2.66 17.38 9.22
C GLU A 52 -3.32 17.32 10.59
N ASN A 53 -4.27 18.24 10.80
CA ASN A 53 -5.06 18.36 12.03
C ASN A 53 -6.54 18.43 11.68
N LEU A 54 -7.37 17.78 12.51
CA LEU A 54 -8.83 17.88 12.47
C LEU A 54 -9.33 18.45 13.80
N ASN A 55 -9.92 19.66 13.76
CA ASN A 55 -10.39 20.37 14.95
C ASN A 55 -9.32 20.52 16.06
N GLY A 56 -8.05 20.71 15.66
CA GLY A 56 -6.93 20.83 16.59
C GLY A 56 -6.36 19.49 17.10
N ILE A 57 -6.90 18.36 16.64
CA ILE A 57 -6.36 17.03 16.93
C ILE A 57 -5.44 16.61 15.77
N PRO A 58 -4.18 16.24 16.02
CA PRO A 58 -3.31 15.65 15.01
C PRO A 58 -3.90 14.34 14.48
N VAL A 59 -4.12 14.24 13.17
CA VAL A 59 -4.73 13.05 12.54
C VAL A 59 -3.78 12.32 11.61
N TYR A 60 -2.77 13.00 11.08
CA TYR A 60 -1.78 12.43 10.17
C TYR A 60 -0.44 13.15 10.29
N GLY A 61 0.64 12.39 10.07
CA GLY A 61 1.99 12.91 10.08
C GLY A 61 3.03 11.96 9.51
N THR A 62 4.27 12.43 9.50
CA THR A 62 5.42 11.71 8.94
C THR A 62 6.46 11.40 10.00
N LEU A 63 7.25 10.36 9.74
CA LEU A 63 8.39 9.95 10.56
C LEU A 63 9.70 10.11 9.79
N SER A 64 10.70 10.65 10.46
CA SER A 64 12.08 10.68 9.98
C SER A 64 13.01 10.11 11.03
N GLY A 65 14.21 9.69 10.63
CA GLY A 65 15.21 9.18 11.57
C GLY A 65 15.87 7.89 11.11
N ASN A 66 16.35 7.11 12.08
CA ASN A 66 17.04 5.86 11.83
C ASN A 66 16.54 4.76 12.76
N LEU A 67 16.30 3.58 12.19
CA LEU A 67 16.01 2.36 12.91
C LEU A 67 16.99 1.28 12.48
N SER A 68 17.57 0.53 13.44
CA SER A 68 18.40 -0.62 13.12
C SER A 68 17.61 -1.61 12.26
N HIS A 69 18.29 -2.29 11.32
CA HIS A 69 17.71 -3.14 10.26
C HIS A 69 17.02 -2.39 9.12
N LEU A 70 16.44 -1.21 9.38
CA LEU A 70 15.78 -0.37 8.36
C LEU A 70 16.72 0.67 7.75
N GLY A 71 17.71 1.15 8.52
CA GLY A 71 18.58 2.25 8.14
C GLY A 71 17.89 3.61 8.30
N LYS A 72 18.31 4.60 7.50
CA LYS A 72 17.67 5.92 7.46
C LYS A 72 16.32 5.79 6.76
N LEU A 73 15.25 6.26 7.41
CA LEU A 73 13.91 6.18 6.86
C LEU A 73 13.72 7.12 5.66
N ILE A 74 12.87 6.71 4.72
CA ILE A 74 12.38 7.56 3.62
C ILE A 74 11.17 8.34 4.16
N THR A 75 11.37 9.61 4.49
CA THR A 75 10.44 10.40 5.32
C THR A 75 9.08 10.64 4.69
N ASP A 76 9.05 10.99 3.41
CA ASP A 76 7.82 11.19 2.63
C ASP A 76 6.97 9.93 2.48
N LYS A 77 7.55 8.76 2.79
CA LYS A 77 6.87 7.45 2.76
C LYS A 77 6.69 6.82 4.13
N SER A 78 7.11 7.48 5.21
CA SER A 78 7.01 6.93 6.56
C SER A 78 5.94 7.72 7.31
N THR A 79 4.79 7.10 7.57
CA THR A 79 3.57 7.79 7.98
C THR A 79 2.92 7.17 9.20
N TRP A 80 2.13 7.99 9.90
CA TRP A 80 1.22 7.54 10.96
C TRP A 80 -0.15 8.22 10.81
N TYR A 81 -1.16 7.55 11.35
CA TYR A 81 -2.55 7.96 11.40
C TYR A 81 -3.10 7.75 12.80
N THR A 82 -3.91 8.70 13.26
CA THR A 82 -4.55 8.66 14.57
C THR A 82 -5.82 7.81 14.53
N ILE A 83 -5.95 6.86 15.46
CA ILE A 83 -7.17 6.08 15.69
C ILE A 83 -8.01 6.78 16.77
N SER A 84 -7.38 7.12 17.89
CA SER A 84 -8.04 7.76 19.03
C SER A 84 -7.06 8.68 19.76
N VAL A 85 -7.61 9.72 20.38
CA VAL A 85 -6.88 10.63 21.28
C VAL A 85 -7.78 10.93 22.46
N GLU A 86 -7.22 10.82 23.66
CA GLU A 86 -7.87 11.17 24.91
C GLU A 86 -6.98 12.12 25.71
N MET A 87 -7.58 13.10 26.38
CA MET A 87 -6.89 14.03 27.28
C MET A 87 -7.39 13.84 28.70
N ASP A 88 -6.50 13.49 29.61
CA ASP A 88 -6.75 13.53 31.04
C ASP A 88 -6.40 14.93 31.58
N GLU A 89 -7.42 15.73 31.86
CA GLU A 89 -7.28 17.09 32.38
C GLU A 89 -6.75 17.16 33.82
N GLN A 90 -6.78 16.06 34.58
CA GLN A 90 -6.23 16.04 35.95
C GLN A 90 -4.72 15.93 35.94
N THR A 91 -4.19 15.06 35.08
CA THR A 91 -2.75 14.82 34.95
C THR A 91 -2.11 15.62 33.81
N TRP A 92 -2.91 16.24 32.95
CA TRP A 92 -2.48 16.87 31.71
C TRP A 92 -1.74 15.90 30.78
N THR A 93 -2.28 14.68 30.68
CA THR A 93 -1.72 13.60 29.87
C THR A 93 -2.59 13.35 28.65
N ILE A 94 -1.99 13.42 27.46
CA ILE A 94 -2.63 13.00 26.22
C ILE A 94 -2.30 11.53 26.00
N SER A 95 -3.28 10.69 25.69
CA SER A 95 -3.08 9.29 25.27
C SER A 95 -3.58 9.11 23.84
N TRP A 96 -2.90 8.27 23.06
CA TRP A 96 -3.28 7.99 21.68
C TRP A 96 -3.17 6.51 21.34
N GLU A 97 -4.00 6.12 20.38
CA GLU A 97 -3.78 4.93 19.55
C GLU A 97 -3.55 5.38 18.12
N MET A 98 -2.57 4.79 17.45
CA MET A 98 -2.19 5.13 16.09
C MET A 98 -1.82 3.87 15.31
N PHE A 99 -1.81 3.97 14.00
CA PHE A 99 -1.21 2.98 13.11
C PHE A 99 -0.40 3.67 12.03
N GLY A 100 0.45 2.92 11.33
CA GLY A 100 1.24 3.49 10.27
C GLY A 100 2.23 2.51 9.66
N SER A 101 3.16 3.06 8.90
CA SER A 101 4.27 2.30 8.36
C SER A 101 5.53 3.16 8.24
N VAL A 102 6.69 2.54 8.45
CA VAL A 102 7.98 3.18 8.19
C VAL A 102 8.60 2.57 6.94
N CYS A 103 9.10 3.43 6.04
CA CYS A 103 9.75 3.02 4.82
C CYS A 103 11.28 2.95 5.04
N ALA A 104 11.83 1.75 4.97
CA ALA A 104 13.25 1.48 5.14
C ALA A 104 14.08 2.07 3.99
N ALA A 105 15.40 2.18 4.18
CA ALA A 105 16.32 2.75 3.18
C ALA A 105 16.33 2.00 1.84
N ASN A 106 15.84 0.75 1.80
CA ASN A 106 15.71 -0.04 0.57
C ASN A 106 14.31 0.06 -0.08
N GLY A 107 13.40 0.84 0.47
CA GLY A 107 12.03 1.01 -0.04
C GLY A 107 11.00 0.02 0.51
N ASP A 108 11.40 -0.99 1.29
CA ASP A 108 10.45 -1.90 1.93
C ASP A 108 9.79 -1.21 3.14
N PHE A 109 8.53 -1.55 3.41
CA PHE A 109 7.76 -0.98 4.51
C PHE A 109 7.68 -1.93 5.68
N LEU A 110 7.73 -1.40 6.90
CA LEU A 110 7.39 -2.11 8.13
C LEU A 110 6.14 -1.47 8.72
N LYS A 111 5.06 -2.25 8.85
CA LYS A 111 3.75 -1.80 9.34
C LYS A 111 3.68 -1.93 10.87
N TYR A 112 3.04 -0.98 11.53
CA TYR A 112 2.87 -1.00 12.97
C TYR A 112 1.52 -0.44 13.42
N THR A 113 1.13 -0.87 14.62
CA THR A 113 0.13 -0.20 15.47
C THR A 113 0.84 0.26 16.73
N LEU A 114 0.48 1.40 17.30
CA LEU A 114 1.08 1.87 18.54
C LEU A 114 0.05 2.47 19.49
N SER A 115 0.37 2.42 20.77
CA SER A 115 -0.29 3.20 21.81
C SER A 115 0.76 3.96 22.60
N GLY A 116 0.42 5.17 23.03
CA GLY A 116 1.36 6.00 23.78
C GLY A 116 0.66 7.10 24.55
N SER A 117 1.44 7.77 25.38
CA SER A 117 1.01 8.93 26.13
C SER A 117 2.09 10.01 26.16
N PHE A 118 1.63 11.25 26.32
CA PHE A 118 2.44 12.44 26.48
C PHE A 118 1.98 13.22 27.70
N SER A 119 2.90 13.39 28.64
CA SER A 119 2.75 14.28 29.80
C SER A 119 3.17 15.69 29.39
N ILE A 120 2.20 16.62 29.29
CA ILE A 120 2.47 18.03 28.97
C ILE A 120 3.36 18.68 30.04
N PRO A 121 3.12 18.49 31.36
CA PRO A 121 3.94 19.13 32.40
C PRO A 121 5.39 18.62 32.43
N GLU A 122 5.59 17.33 32.16
CA GLU A 122 6.92 16.71 32.22
C GLU A 122 7.65 16.76 30.86
N ASN A 123 6.95 17.18 29.80
CA ASN A 123 7.40 17.08 28.42
C ASN A 123 7.94 15.68 28.09
N GLN A 124 7.21 14.64 28.49
CA GLN A 124 7.66 13.26 28.41
C GLN A 124 6.68 12.41 27.62
N ILE A 125 7.20 11.68 26.63
CA ILE A 125 6.49 10.71 25.81
C ILE A 125 6.86 9.31 26.30
N PHE A 126 5.88 8.41 26.37
CA PHE A 126 6.07 6.97 26.52
C PHE A 126 5.09 6.24 25.59
N GLY A 127 5.48 5.06 25.11
CA GLY A 127 4.53 4.19 24.43
C GLY A 127 5.16 2.92 23.91
N GLN A 128 4.32 2.14 23.24
CA GLN A 128 4.69 0.86 22.65
C GLN A 128 4.14 0.78 21.22
N ALA A 129 4.96 0.30 20.30
CA ALA A 129 4.52 -0.07 18.96
C ALA A 129 4.70 -1.57 18.72
N THR A 130 3.76 -2.17 18.02
CA THR A 130 3.77 -3.58 17.62
C THR A 130 3.89 -3.66 16.11
N PHE A 131 4.86 -4.43 15.63
CA PHE A 131 5.07 -4.73 14.21
C PHE A 131 4.27 -5.96 13.81
N ASN A 132 3.47 -5.82 12.75
CA ASN A 132 2.54 -6.84 12.27
C ASN A 132 2.71 -7.05 10.76
N GLY A 133 3.93 -7.31 10.34
CA GLY A 133 4.30 -7.49 8.94
C GLY A 133 4.72 -6.18 8.25
N GLY A 134 4.72 -6.21 6.93
CA GLY A 134 5.33 -5.19 6.10
C GLY A 134 5.38 -5.65 4.64
N THR A 135 6.28 -5.06 3.87
CA THR A 135 6.55 -5.48 2.48
C THR A 135 8.00 -5.98 2.36
N GLY A 136 8.28 -6.70 1.26
CA GLY A 136 9.62 -7.23 0.98
C GLY A 136 10.18 -8.04 2.16
N ARG A 137 11.35 -7.66 2.67
CA ARG A 137 12.00 -8.39 3.78
C ARG A 137 11.26 -8.31 5.12
N PHE A 138 10.27 -7.43 5.25
CA PHE A 138 9.48 -7.24 6.46
C PHE A 138 8.09 -7.91 6.38
N CYS A 139 7.79 -8.66 5.31
CA CYS A 139 6.48 -9.28 5.11
C CYS A 139 6.02 -10.18 6.27
N GLN A 140 6.96 -10.87 6.92
CA GLN A 140 6.74 -11.72 8.10
C GLN A 140 7.33 -11.10 9.39
N ALA A 141 7.63 -9.80 9.37
CA ALA A 141 8.18 -9.12 10.54
C ALA A 141 7.15 -9.09 11.66
N GLN A 142 7.53 -9.55 12.85
CA GLN A 142 6.73 -9.43 14.05
C GLN A 142 7.60 -8.87 15.16
N GLY A 143 7.04 -8.08 16.07
CA GLY A 143 7.84 -7.53 17.14
C GLY A 143 7.15 -6.43 17.91
N THR A 144 7.88 -5.93 18.89
CA THR A 144 7.40 -4.88 19.78
C THR A 144 8.57 -3.98 20.12
N ILE A 145 8.32 -2.67 20.09
CA ILE A 145 9.24 -1.64 20.57
C ILE A 145 8.57 -0.80 21.63
N GLU A 146 9.33 -0.41 22.63
CA GLU A 146 8.96 0.67 23.53
C GLU A 146 9.68 1.93 23.05
N PHE A 147 9.02 3.08 23.20
CA PHE A 147 9.60 4.37 22.87
C PHE A 147 9.39 5.37 24.00
N THR A 148 10.38 6.24 24.17
CA THR A 148 10.33 7.38 25.07
C THR A 148 10.81 8.61 24.34
N GLY A 149 10.39 9.79 24.78
CA GLY A 149 10.70 11.01 24.04
C GLY A 149 10.24 12.29 24.69
N TYR A 150 10.30 13.36 23.92
CA TYR A 150 9.83 14.69 24.31
C TYR A 150 9.34 15.46 23.07
N ALA A 151 8.51 16.47 23.27
CA ALA A 151 8.11 17.42 22.25
C ALA A 151 9.03 18.64 22.21
N ASP A 152 9.16 19.27 21.05
CA ASP A 152 9.88 20.53 20.87
C ASP A 152 9.28 21.67 21.71
N ASP A 153 7.95 21.78 21.69
CA ASP A 153 7.15 22.64 22.56
C ASP A 153 5.96 21.84 23.11
N PRO A 154 5.89 21.58 24.43
CA PRO A 154 4.81 20.78 25.02
C PRO A 154 3.43 21.44 24.92
N THR A 155 3.36 22.74 24.64
CA THR A 155 2.11 23.50 24.52
C THR A 155 1.68 23.75 23.07
N ASN A 156 2.57 23.53 22.12
CA ASN A 156 2.32 23.70 20.69
C ASN A 156 3.21 22.75 19.87
N ILE A 157 2.94 21.45 20.01
CA ILE A 157 3.79 20.39 19.50
C ILE A 157 3.84 20.46 17.98
N THR A 158 5.03 20.68 17.42
CA THR A 158 5.26 20.53 15.98
C THR A 158 6.04 19.26 15.69
N THR A 159 6.98 18.94 16.57
CA THR A 159 7.90 17.82 16.40
C THR A 159 8.04 17.04 17.70
N MET A 160 7.93 15.71 17.62
CA MET A 160 8.24 14.82 18.74
C MET A 160 9.53 14.06 18.47
N HIS A 161 10.46 14.08 19.41
CA HIS A 161 11.72 13.36 19.37
C HIS A 161 11.62 12.09 20.21
N MET A 162 11.85 10.93 19.62
CA MET A 162 11.67 9.63 20.26
C MET A 162 12.91 8.76 20.13
N GLN A 163 13.31 8.12 21.23
CA GLN A 163 14.24 7.01 21.26
C GLN A 163 13.45 5.73 21.49
N MET A 164 13.82 4.65 20.81
CA MET A 164 13.09 3.39 20.87
C MET A 164 14.01 2.19 20.90
N GLU A 165 13.55 1.16 21.60
CA GLU A 165 14.20 -0.14 21.67
C GLU A 165 13.18 -1.26 21.83
N GLY A 166 13.55 -2.46 21.37
CA GLY A 166 12.71 -3.63 21.48
C GLY A 166 13.23 -4.78 20.66
N MET A 167 12.31 -5.64 20.25
CA MET A 167 12.63 -6.89 19.56
C MET A 167 11.78 -7.01 18.29
N ILE A 168 12.39 -7.49 17.22
CA ILE A 168 11.74 -7.81 15.95
C ILE A 168 12.20 -9.20 15.50
N THR A 169 11.38 -9.94 14.76
CA THR A 169 11.83 -11.17 14.12
C THR A 169 12.99 -10.87 13.17
N ASN A 170 13.91 -11.82 13.03
CA ASN A 170 15.05 -11.71 12.14
C ASN A 170 14.57 -11.51 10.71
N VAL A 171 14.83 -10.32 10.19
CA VAL A 171 14.56 -9.97 8.80
C VAL A 171 15.79 -10.39 7.98
N GLY A 172 15.63 -11.39 7.12
CA GLY A 172 16.72 -11.89 6.30
C GLY A 172 17.30 -10.83 5.35
N SER A 173 18.56 -11.00 4.94
CA SER A 173 19.12 -10.33 3.74
C SER A 173 18.54 -10.92 2.44
N SER A 174 17.52 -11.75 2.55
CA SER A 174 16.86 -12.40 1.45
C SER A 174 16.08 -11.37 0.64
N ARG A 175 16.65 -11.04 -0.52
CA ARG A 175 15.88 -10.62 -1.70
C ARG A 175 14.82 -11.64 -2.15
N ASN A 176 14.73 -12.80 -1.49
CA ASN A 176 13.85 -13.89 -1.85
C ASN A 176 12.92 -14.21 -0.67
N GLY A 177 11.68 -13.76 -0.80
CA GLY A 177 10.63 -13.88 0.20
C GLY A 177 9.64 -12.73 0.12
N GLU A 178 9.48 -12.08 -1.05
CA GLU A 178 8.20 -11.43 -1.32
C GLU A 178 7.15 -12.51 -1.17
N ASN A 179 6.08 -12.23 -0.42
CA ASN A 179 4.84 -12.85 -0.81
C ASN A 179 4.50 -12.22 -2.16
N THR A 180 5.03 -12.80 -3.24
CA THR A 180 4.94 -12.28 -4.61
C THR A 180 3.49 -11.93 -4.94
N MET A 181 2.55 -12.68 -4.37
CA MET A 181 1.11 -12.45 -4.48
C MET A 181 0.65 -11.17 -3.78
N VAL A 182 1.12 -10.86 -2.57
CA VAL A 182 0.79 -9.58 -1.89
C VAL A 182 1.29 -8.39 -2.70
N LYS A 183 2.53 -8.41 -3.18
CA LYS A 183 3.06 -7.31 -4.00
C LYS A 183 2.38 -7.22 -5.37
N GLN A 184 2.03 -8.35 -5.95
CA GLN A 184 1.23 -8.40 -7.17
C GLN A 184 -0.15 -7.76 -6.93
N ASN A 185 -0.79 -8.07 -5.80
CA ASN A 185 -2.08 -7.50 -5.43
C ASN A 185 -2.00 -6.00 -5.15
N GLU A 186 -0.94 -5.52 -4.47
CA GLU A 186 -0.66 -4.08 -4.31
C GLU A 186 -0.49 -3.40 -5.69
N SER A 187 0.25 -4.04 -6.61
CA SER A 187 0.43 -3.53 -7.97
C SER A 187 -0.86 -3.50 -8.78
N ILE A 188 -1.73 -4.50 -8.62
CA ILE A 188 -3.04 -4.54 -9.30
C ILE A 188 -3.93 -3.41 -8.80
N ALA A 189 -4.00 -3.18 -7.48
CA ALA A 189 -4.74 -2.07 -6.91
C ALA A 189 -4.19 -0.70 -7.35
N GLN A 190 -2.86 -0.57 -7.44
CA GLN A 190 -2.22 0.62 -8.00
C GLN A 190 -2.59 0.85 -9.47
N SER A 191 -2.52 -0.18 -10.30
CA SER A 191 -2.88 -0.10 -11.72
C SER A 191 -4.36 0.16 -11.95
N PHE A 192 -5.23 -0.28 -11.04
CA PHE A 192 -6.65 0.04 -11.08
C PHE A 192 -6.90 1.55 -10.96
N ILE A 193 -6.23 2.22 -10.01
CA ILE A 193 -6.31 3.68 -9.88
C ILE A 193 -5.59 4.40 -11.01
N GLU A 194 -4.47 3.88 -11.49
CA GLU A 194 -3.77 4.41 -12.67
C GLU A 194 -4.68 4.42 -13.91
N ALA A 195 -5.48 3.37 -14.12
CA ALA A 195 -6.40 3.31 -15.23
C ALA A 195 -7.49 4.40 -15.16
N TRP A 196 -8.01 4.68 -13.96
CA TRP A 196 -8.90 5.81 -13.73
C TRP A 196 -8.21 7.16 -13.94
N ASP A 197 -6.98 7.32 -13.45
CA ASP A 197 -6.22 8.57 -13.57
C ASP A 197 -5.81 8.92 -15.01
N THR A 198 -5.51 7.89 -15.81
CA THR A 198 -5.07 8.00 -17.21
C THR A 198 -6.21 7.90 -18.23
N HIS A 199 -7.45 7.76 -17.75
CA HIS A 199 -8.66 7.60 -18.57
C HIS A 199 -8.62 6.36 -19.48
N ASP A 200 -7.93 5.31 -19.07
CA ASP A 200 -7.73 4.09 -19.84
C ASP A 200 -8.73 3.01 -19.41
N ALA A 201 -9.92 3.06 -20.01
CA ALA A 201 -10.99 2.09 -19.76
C ALA A 201 -10.63 0.65 -20.19
N ASP A 202 -9.77 0.51 -21.19
CA ASP A 202 -9.30 -0.79 -21.68
C ASP A 202 -8.31 -1.38 -20.67
N LEU A 203 -7.39 -0.58 -20.13
CA LEU A 203 -6.52 -0.98 -19.04
C LEU A 203 -7.35 -1.42 -17.84
N LEU A 204 -8.32 -0.59 -17.39
CA LEU A 204 -9.15 -0.91 -16.23
C LEU A 204 -9.87 -2.24 -16.39
N SER A 205 -10.60 -2.42 -17.49
CA SER A 205 -11.34 -3.66 -17.75
C SER A 205 -10.44 -4.87 -17.95
N SER A 206 -9.20 -4.68 -18.42
CA SER A 206 -8.22 -5.76 -18.56
C SER A 206 -7.72 -6.31 -17.22
N LEU A 207 -7.81 -5.56 -16.11
CA LEU A 207 -7.40 -6.01 -14.77
C LEU A 207 -8.35 -7.06 -14.19
N PHE A 208 -9.59 -7.11 -14.68
CA PHE A 208 -10.61 -8.06 -14.23
C PHE A 208 -10.47 -9.44 -14.89
N ALA A 209 -10.87 -10.47 -14.14
CA ALA A 209 -11.04 -11.83 -14.65
C ALA A 209 -12.16 -11.88 -15.70
N ASP A 210 -12.32 -13.01 -16.37
CA ASP A 210 -13.44 -13.18 -17.31
C ASP A 210 -14.77 -13.37 -16.56
N GLU A 211 -14.74 -14.03 -15.40
CA GLU A 211 -15.83 -14.07 -14.43
C GLU A 211 -15.51 -13.13 -13.29
N PHE A 212 -16.19 -12.00 -13.23
CA PHE A 212 -15.98 -11.00 -12.17
C PHE A 212 -17.27 -10.25 -11.83
N ILE A 213 -17.24 -9.49 -10.74
CA ILE A 213 -18.22 -8.45 -10.47
C ILE A 213 -17.55 -7.19 -9.94
N TYR A 214 -17.79 -6.07 -10.62
CA TYR A 214 -17.51 -4.74 -10.10
C TYR A 214 -18.80 -4.16 -9.53
N THR A 215 -18.76 -3.49 -8.39
CA THR A 215 -19.92 -2.80 -7.80
C THR A 215 -19.56 -1.41 -7.33
N GLU A 216 -20.20 -0.40 -7.94
CA GLU A 216 -20.24 0.94 -7.38
C GLU A 216 -21.32 0.98 -6.31
N VAL A 217 -20.92 0.89 -5.04
CA VAL A 217 -21.84 0.78 -3.91
C VAL A 217 -22.73 2.02 -3.80
N THR A 218 -22.16 3.19 -4.11
CA THR A 218 -22.80 4.49 -4.01
C THR A 218 -24.07 4.61 -4.85
N THR A 219 -24.05 4.07 -6.07
CA THR A 219 -25.21 4.13 -6.99
C THR A 219 -25.97 2.79 -7.07
N GLY A 220 -25.42 1.73 -6.48
CA GLY A 220 -25.95 0.37 -6.57
C GLY A 220 -25.77 -0.27 -7.94
N ARG A 221 -24.91 0.29 -8.81
CA ARG A 221 -24.60 -0.27 -10.12
C ARG A 221 -23.57 -1.40 -9.98
N SER A 222 -23.75 -2.45 -10.77
CA SER A 222 -22.79 -3.54 -10.87
C SER A 222 -22.58 -3.94 -12.32
N TYR A 223 -21.36 -4.39 -12.63
CA TYR A 223 -20.95 -4.82 -13.96
C TYR A 223 -20.26 -6.18 -13.87
N THR A 224 -20.63 -7.10 -14.75
CA THR A 224 -20.03 -8.43 -14.90
C THR A 224 -19.45 -8.67 -16.29
N GLU A 225 -19.55 -7.67 -17.18
CA GLU A 225 -19.08 -7.72 -18.56
C GLU A 225 -18.04 -6.63 -18.78
N LYS A 226 -16.87 -6.97 -19.36
CA LYS A 226 -15.75 -6.04 -19.54
C LYS A 226 -16.12 -4.81 -20.38
N ASP A 227 -16.85 -5.02 -21.47
CA ASP A 227 -17.31 -3.93 -22.34
C ASP A 227 -18.26 -2.97 -21.60
N ALA A 228 -19.12 -3.50 -20.72
CA ALA A 228 -20.04 -2.68 -19.94
C ALA A 228 -19.30 -1.87 -18.87
N LEU A 229 -18.29 -2.47 -18.23
CA LEU A 229 -17.42 -1.77 -17.29
C LEU A 229 -16.61 -0.66 -17.98
N ALA A 230 -16.01 -0.95 -19.15
CA ALA A 230 -15.27 0.06 -19.92
C ALA A 230 -16.19 1.19 -20.41
N ALA A 231 -17.41 0.88 -20.85
CA ALA A 231 -18.39 1.89 -21.23
C ALA A 231 -18.80 2.77 -20.03
N TYR A 232 -18.92 2.18 -18.84
CA TYR A 232 -19.18 2.91 -17.60
C TYR A 232 -18.04 3.86 -17.24
N VAL A 233 -16.78 3.40 -17.24
CA VAL A 233 -15.60 4.24 -16.99
C VAL A 233 -15.59 5.46 -17.92
N ASN A 234 -15.78 5.22 -19.23
CA ASN A 234 -15.84 6.29 -20.22
C ASN A 234 -17.01 7.26 -19.98
N ALA A 235 -18.19 6.76 -19.59
CA ALA A 235 -19.33 7.60 -19.26
C ALA A 235 -19.08 8.47 -18.02
N THR A 236 -18.41 7.93 -16.99
CA THR A 236 -17.97 8.69 -15.82
C THR A 236 -16.98 9.79 -16.23
N ILE A 237 -15.91 9.47 -16.95
CA ILE A 237 -14.91 10.45 -17.40
C ILE A 237 -15.54 11.54 -18.28
N SER A 238 -16.53 11.20 -19.11
CA SER A 238 -17.18 12.17 -19.99
C SER A 238 -17.87 13.33 -19.27
N GLY A 239 -18.28 13.15 -18.01
CA GLY A 239 -18.89 14.22 -17.22
C GLY A 239 -17.88 15.17 -16.57
N ILE A 240 -16.67 14.68 -16.30
CA ILE A 240 -15.56 15.44 -15.68
C ILE A 240 -14.27 15.11 -16.46
N PRO A 241 -14.05 15.69 -17.66
CA PRO A 241 -12.96 15.27 -18.54
C PRO A 241 -11.54 15.58 -18.04
N ASP A 242 -11.40 16.45 -17.03
CA ASP A 242 -10.14 16.75 -16.36
C ASP A 242 -9.95 15.90 -15.09
N THR A 243 -10.77 14.87 -14.90
CA THR A 243 -10.71 13.95 -13.76
C THR A 243 -9.30 13.42 -13.54
N ARG A 244 -8.84 13.44 -12.30
CA ARG A 244 -7.63 12.78 -11.82
C ARG A 244 -7.94 11.92 -10.61
N PHE A 245 -7.21 10.83 -10.45
CA PHE A 245 -7.27 9.97 -9.28
C PHE A 245 -5.89 9.84 -8.66
N GLU A 246 -5.79 10.07 -7.37
CA GLU A 246 -4.55 9.97 -6.60
C GLU A 246 -4.66 8.83 -5.60
N VAL A 247 -3.66 7.95 -5.57
CA VAL A 247 -3.55 6.93 -4.52
C VAL A 247 -3.11 7.58 -3.22
N VAL A 248 -3.89 7.39 -2.16
CA VAL A 248 -3.55 7.80 -0.79
C VAL A 248 -2.83 6.67 -0.07
N SER A 249 -3.42 5.47 -0.06
CA SER A 249 -2.87 4.32 0.63
C SER A 249 -3.31 3.00 -0.02
N ILE A 250 -2.47 1.97 0.06
CA ILE A 250 -2.78 0.61 -0.42
C ILE A 250 -2.46 -0.39 0.70
N VAL A 251 -3.37 -1.33 0.92
CA VAL A 251 -3.15 -2.49 1.78
C VAL A 251 -3.58 -3.75 1.04
N ALA A 252 -2.70 -4.75 0.96
CA ALA A 252 -3.07 -6.06 0.42
C ALA A 252 -2.65 -7.20 1.33
N ASN A 253 -3.31 -8.34 1.14
CA ASN A 253 -2.88 -9.65 1.58
C ASN A 253 -2.87 -10.61 0.37
N GLU A 254 -2.80 -11.90 0.64
CA GLU A 254 -2.75 -12.96 -0.39
C GLU A 254 -3.98 -13.01 -1.30
N GLN A 255 -5.14 -12.58 -0.83
CA GLN A 255 -6.43 -12.72 -1.51
C GLN A 255 -7.10 -11.36 -1.82
N PHE A 256 -6.87 -10.35 -0.98
CA PHE A 256 -7.56 -9.07 -1.07
C PHE A 256 -6.58 -7.91 -1.19
N ALA A 257 -7.03 -6.84 -1.84
CA ALA A 257 -6.41 -5.52 -1.80
C ALA A 257 -7.46 -4.47 -1.49
N ALA A 258 -7.05 -3.39 -0.82
CA ALA A 258 -7.83 -2.19 -0.63
C ALA A 258 -6.97 -0.98 -0.99
N VAL A 259 -7.56 -0.02 -1.69
CA VAL A 259 -6.90 1.23 -2.05
C VAL A 259 -7.79 2.40 -1.68
N GLU A 260 -7.22 3.35 -0.94
CA GLU A 260 -7.79 4.66 -0.68
C GLU A 260 -7.31 5.63 -1.75
N TRP A 261 -8.21 6.46 -2.25
CA TRP A 261 -7.93 7.38 -3.33
C TRP A 261 -8.66 8.71 -3.17
N ILE A 262 -8.15 9.75 -3.84
CA ILE A 262 -8.86 11.03 -4.01
C ILE A 262 -9.22 11.21 -5.48
N TRP A 263 -10.51 11.39 -5.77
CA TRP A 263 -11.01 11.80 -7.07
C TRP A 263 -11.08 13.33 -7.14
N LYS A 264 -10.42 13.92 -8.12
CA LYS A 264 -10.35 15.38 -8.30
C LYS A 264 -10.77 15.76 -9.71
N GLY A 265 -11.34 16.95 -9.87
CA GLY A 265 -11.68 17.47 -11.20
C GLY A 265 -12.57 18.71 -11.13
N THR A 266 -13.02 19.16 -12.30
CA THR A 266 -13.89 20.34 -12.43
C THR A 266 -15.19 19.96 -13.13
N ASN A 267 -16.33 20.30 -12.53
CA ASN A 267 -17.66 19.99 -13.08
C ASN A 267 -18.05 20.91 -14.26
N THR A 268 -17.31 20.81 -15.37
CA THR A 268 -17.50 21.62 -16.59
C THR A 268 -18.56 21.06 -17.53
N ILE A 269 -18.88 19.76 -17.43
CA ILE A 269 -19.90 19.10 -18.26
C ILE A 269 -21.04 18.55 -17.41
N GLY A 270 -20.71 17.77 -16.38
CA GLY A 270 -21.68 17.06 -15.55
C GLY A 270 -22.34 15.89 -16.28
N TRP A 271 -23.46 15.40 -15.74
CA TRP A 271 -24.28 14.34 -16.34
C TRP A 271 -25.73 14.79 -16.42
N PRO A 272 -26.12 15.58 -17.45
CA PRO A 272 -27.48 16.12 -17.55
C PRO A 272 -28.57 15.05 -17.57
N TYR A 273 -28.28 13.86 -18.10
CA TYR A 273 -29.20 12.72 -18.11
C TYR A 273 -29.46 12.13 -16.70
N LEU A 274 -28.59 12.43 -15.74
CA LEU A 274 -28.76 12.12 -14.31
C LEU A 274 -29.24 13.34 -13.50
N GLY A 275 -29.55 14.46 -14.16
CA GLY A 275 -29.93 15.70 -13.49
C GLY A 275 -28.76 16.46 -12.85
N ILE A 276 -27.51 16.14 -13.22
CA ILE A 276 -26.30 16.82 -12.73
C ILE A 276 -25.86 17.83 -13.79
N PRO A 277 -26.10 19.15 -13.61
CA PRO A 277 -25.66 20.17 -14.55
C PRO A 277 -24.15 20.46 -14.43
N ALA A 278 -23.57 21.10 -15.43
CA ALA A 278 -22.28 21.77 -15.31
C ALA A 278 -22.39 22.95 -14.31
N THR A 279 -21.43 23.07 -13.41
CA THR A 279 -21.39 24.12 -12.36
C THR A 279 -20.04 24.84 -12.26
N ASP A 280 -19.04 24.39 -13.04
CA ASP A 280 -17.67 24.90 -13.04
C ASP A 280 -16.98 24.86 -11.65
N LYS A 281 -17.45 23.97 -10.77
CA LYS A 281 -16.86 23.77 -9.44
C LYS A 281 -15.76 22.72 -9.48
N TYR A 282 -14.60 23.09 -8.94
CA TYR A 282 -13.53 22.15 -8.61
C TYR A 282 -13.91 21.37 -7.35
N PHE A 283 -13.58 20.09 -7.32
CA PHE A 283 -13.77 19.22 -6.16
C PHE A 283 -12.58 18.30 -5.92
N GLU A 284 -12.46 17.84 -4.68
CA GLU A 284 -11.64 16.72 -4.27
C GLU A 284 -12.50 15.84 -3.36
N LEU A 285 -12.69 14.58 -3.75
CA LEU A 285 -13.57 13.63 -3.08
C LEU A 285 -12.78 12.39 -2.68
N PRO A 286 -12.70 12.07 -1.38
CA PRO A 286 -12.12 10.80 -0.94
C PRO A 286 -13.04 9.62 -1.28
N GLY A 287 -12.42 8.49 -1.59
CA GLY A 287 -13.09 7.22 -1.79
C GLY A 287 -12.15 6.03 -1.55
N SER A 288 -12.70 4.84 -1.67
CA SER A 288 -11.93 3.60 -1.56
C SER A 288 -12.49 2.48 -2.41
N SER A 289 -11.60 1.59 -2.82
CA SER A 289 -11.91 0.36 -3.56
C SER A 289 -11.44 -0.84 -2.76
N VAL A 290 -12.25 -1.90 -2.70
CA VAL A 290 -11.90 -3.18 -2.07
C VAL A 290 -12.04 -4.29 -3.10
N MET A 291 -10.95 -5.02 -3.31
CA MET A 291 -10.80 -6.01 -4.36
C MET A 291 -10.51 -7.39 -3.78
N GLU A 292 -11.15 -8.41 -4.32
CA GLU A 292 -10.70 -9.80 -4.24
C GLU A 292 -9.98 -10.15 -5.55
N ILE A 293 -8.78 -10.70 -5.41
CA ILE A 293 -7.87 -10.97 -6.53
C ILE A 293 -7.51 -12.45 -6.53
N GLU A 294 -7.73 -13.10 -7.66
CA GLU A 294 -7.37 -14.49 -7.89
C GLU A 294 -6.55 -14.60 -9.18
N ASN A 295 -5.44 -15.35 -9.14
CA ASN A 295 -4.58 -15.58 -10.31
C ASN A 295 -4.12 -14.27 -11.01
N GLY A 296 -3.90 -13.21 -10.23
CA GLY A 296 -3.48 -11.90 -10.73
C GLY A 296 -4.58 -11.12 -11.47
N LYS A 297 -5.85 -11.45 -11.26
CA LYS A 297 -7.02 -10.78 -11.83
C LYS A 297 -8.04 -10.45 -10.75
N ILE A 298 -8.70 -9.30 -10.88
CA ILE A 298 -9.78 -8.92 -9.97
C ILE A 298 -11.01 -9.76 -10.31
N ILE A 299 -11.51 -10.54 -9.34
CA ILE A 299 -12.74 -11.32 -9.47
C ILE A 299 -13.94 -10.64 -8.80
N TRP A 300 -13.67 -9.73 -7.86
CA TRP A 300 -14.69 -8.96 -7.16
C TRP A 300 -14.13 -7.60 -6.76
N ASP A 301 -14.90 -6.55 -6.97
CA ASP A 301 -14.58 -5.19 -6.54
C ASP A 301 -15.81 -4.49 -5.96
N LYS A 302 -15.57 -3.69 -4.91
CA LYS A 302 -16.51 -2.68 -4.43
C LYS A 302 -15.85 -1.32 -4.30
N ASP A 303 -16.43 -0.35 -4.99
CA ASP A 303 -16.09 1.06 -4.92
C ASP A 303 -17.04 1.82 -3.99
N TYR A 304 -16.45 2.60 -3.08
CA TYR A 304 -17.11 3.41 -2.07
C TYR A 304 -16.71 4.87 -2.19
N TRP A 305 -17.70 5.75 -2.32
CA TRP A 305 -17.53 7.20 -2.24
C TRP A 305 -18.87 7.85 -1.84
N ASP A 306 -18.86 9.04 -1.23
CA ASP A 306 -20.09 9.63 -0.71
C ASP A 306 -20.81 10.51 -1.75
N TRP A 307 -22.00 10.06 -2.17
CA TRP A 307 -22.83 10.77 -3.14
C TRP A 307 -23.18 12.20 -2.70
N ASN A 308 -23.57 12.36 -1.44
CA ASN A 308 -24.05 13.65 -0.94
C ASN A 308 -22.90 14.66 -0.86
N THR A 309 -21.73 14.22 -0.42
CA THR A 309 -20.49 15.01 -0.41
C THR A 309 -20.11 15.41 -1.82
N PHE A 310 -20.16 14.47 -2.78
CA PHE A 310 -19.92 14.79 -4.18
C PHE A 310 -20.84 15.89 -4.69
N MET A 311 -22.16 15.73 -4.54
CA MET A 311 -23.17 16.71 -4.98
C MET A 311 -22.94 18.09 -4.35
N GLN A 312 -22.64 18.14 -3.06
CA GLN A 312 -22.30 19.38 -2.36
C GLN A 312 -21.03 20.04 -2.91
N LEU A 313 -19.96 19.26 -3.11
CA LEU A 313 -18.68 19.76 -3.62
C LEU A 313 -18.82 20.34 -5.04
N ILE A 314 -19.60 19.69 -5.90
CA ILE A 314 -19.89 20.21 -7.24
C ILE A 314 -20.96 21.31 -7.23
N GLY A 315 -21.49 21.70 -6.07
CA GLY A 315 -22.45 22.81 -5.95
C GLY A 315 -23.85 22.51 -6.45
N VAL A 316 -24.24 21.23 -6.48
CA VAL A 316 -25.61 20.80 -6.79
C VAL A 316 -26.31 20.48 -5.47
N GLY A 317 -27.32 21.29 -5.12
CA GLY A 317 -28.13 21.09 -3.92
C GLY A 317 -28.96 19.80 -4.02
N LEU A 318 -29.07 19.09 -2.89
CA LEU A 318 -29.95 17.94 -2.69
C LEU A 318 -31.39 18.38 -2.39
#